data_AF-A0AAW6HEF3-F1
#
_entry.id   AF-A0AAW6HEF3-F1
#
_cell.length_a   1.000
_cell.length_b   1.000
_cell.length_c   1.000
_cell.angle_alpha   90.00
_cell.angle_beta   90.00
_cell.angle_gamma   90.00
#
_symmetry.space_group_name_H-M   'P 1'
#
loop_
_entity.id
_entity.type
_entity.pdbx_description
1 polymer ?
#
loop_
_entity_poly.entity_id
_entity_poly.type
_entity_poly.pdbx_seq_one_letter_code
_entity_poly.pdbx_strand_id
1 'polypeptide(L)'
;MTIFFLFLSLSVKSQTVSVADFLGDRQAAVSLTFDDGIQEHYTLVAPHLNRYALRGTFGINGKFMGDIDDHFAPRLTWEECRRMVADGHEICNHSWSHPNLTAIDRRTLLMEIRKNDSIIEAETGVKPTSILYPFNAMTPQVRAVCEEGKVGARLEQFGLGQRNSGCTAASIDTWLRQLIHDRRWGVTMAHGIYTAWDQWNEPWVLWSFFRELAFKKDSVWVDTFSNIQAYVKERNAVTLTTRWCNNTFIITPVLSLDSKIFRMPLTLKVAGMEKNRCMKAVQGGKNLQVSYRGDYLTIDINPYGAPVAVSYMKEKTLEGKTMCVIGDSYVYNHGCPVSETWHYKLATKHGMKYQNLGQNGNSIAFERDSIYGAPLYKRYSIIPENADYILIIAGHNDAYLVNGDIDRQKVLCQRLDELLKGLKRKYSGAKIGWVTPWNVAYEGFPVTINIIEEICRKNDVKVLNAAYTSGINPNDPVFRSRYFQGKDDNAHLNNAGHNLLMHWGEQFVMGL
;
A
#
# COMPACT_ATOMS: atom_id res chain seq x y z
N MET A 1 35.62 -45.38 -36.08
CA MET A 1 35.43 -45.04 -34.66
C MET A 1 35.17 -43.53 -34.61
N THR A 2 33.90 -43.14 -34.71
CA THR A 2 33.50 -41.73 -34.86
C THR A 2 33.05 -41.23 -33.50
N ILE A 3 33.82 -40.33 -32.90
CA ILE A 3 33.54 -39.74 -31.59
C ILE A 3 32.46 -38.67 -31.79
N PHE A 4 31.27 -38.91 -31.25
CA PHE A 4 30.24 -37.88 -31.10
C PHE A 4 30.53 -37.06 -29.84
N PHE A 5 30.87 -35.77 -30.02
CA PHE A 5 30.88 -34.82 -28.92
C PHE A 5 29.45 -34.38 -28.63
N LEU A 6 28.89 -34.84 -27.52
CA LEU A 6 27.63 -34.36 -26.98
C LEU A 6 27.87 -32.99 -26.33
N PHE A 7 27.53 -31.90 -27.01
CA PHE A 7 27.49 -30.58 -26.39
C PHE A 7 26.31 -30.52 -25.42
N LEU A 8 26.60 -30.67 -24.13
CA LEU A 8 25.66 -30.39 -23.06
C LEU A 8 25.47 -28.87 -23.00
N SER A 9 24.36 -28.36 -23.53
CA SER A 9 24.00 -26.95 -23.34
C SER A 9 23.58 -26.73 -21.88
N LEU A 10 24.52 -26.26 -21.06
CA LEU A 10 24.22 -25.69 -19.76
C LEU A 10 23.42 -24.40 -20.00
N SER A 11 22.10 -24.48 -19.91
CA SER A 11 21.24 -23.31 -19.77
C SER A 11 21.58 -22.65 -18.44
N VAL A 12 22.48 -21.66 -18.47
CA VAL A 12 22.69 -20.77 -17.33
C VAL A 12 21.41 -19.94 -17.24
N LYS A 13 20.54 -20.25 -16.28
CA LYS A 13 19.41 -19.38 -15.93
C LYS A 13 19.99 -18.03 -15.49
N SER A 14 20.03 -17.04 -16.39
CA SER A 14 20.46 -15.70 -16.02
C SER A 14 19.39 -15.04 -15.16
N GLN A 15 19.74 -14.59 -13.96
CA GLN A 15 18.84 -13.77 -13.16
C GLN A 15 18.57 -12.47 -13.93
N THR A 16 17.29 -12.09 -14.02
CA THR A 16 16.89 -10.83 -14.62
C THR A 16 16.43 -9.87 -13.53
N VAL A 17 16.73 -8.59 -13.72
CA VAL A 17 16.27 -7.51 -12.84
C VAL A 17 15.66 -6.42 -13.69
N SER A 18 14.48 -5.97 -13.30
CA SER A 18 13.84 -4.77 -13.83
C SER A 18 13.20 -3.97 -12.70
N VAL A 19 12.71 -2.77 -13.02
CA VAL A 19 11.86 -2.00 -12.11
C VAL A 19 10.40 -2.21 -12.52
N ALA A 20 9.52 -2.44 -11.54
CA ALA A 20 8.10 -2.60 -11.77
C ALA A 20 7.45 -1.31 -12.29
N ASP A 21 6.36 -1.46 -13.04
CA ASP A 21 5.66 -0.31 -13.62
C ASP A 21 5.16 0.65 -12.55
N PHE A 22 4.72 0.10 -11.42
CA PHE A 22 4.18 0.80 -10.25
C PHE A 22 4.69 0.18 -8.96
N LEU A 23 4.64 0.96 -7.88
CA LEU A 23 5.08 0.56 -6.55
C LEU A 23 4.39 -0.75 -6.10
N GLY A 24 5.17 -1.69 -5.57
CA GLY A 24 4.71 -3.02 -5.14
C GLY A 24 4.33 -3.98 -6.28
N ASP A 25 4.66 -3.61 -7.53
CA ASP A 25 4.25 -4.31 -8.76
C ASP A 25 2.74 -4.38 -8.97
N ARG A 26 2.04 -3.32 -8.55
CA ARG A 26 0.62 -3.12 -8.83
C ARG A 26 0.37 -3.03 -10.33
N GLN A 27 -0.82 -3.41 -10.75
CA GLN A 27 -1.20 -3.44 -12.16
C GLN A 27 -1.41 -2.04 -12.71
N ALA A 28 -2.09 -1.16 -11.97
CA ALA A 28 -2.33 0.22 -12.37
C ALA A 28 -1.97 1.20 -11.26
N ALA A 29 -1.99 2.49 -11.60
CA ALA A 29 -1.94 3.58 -10.65
C ALA A 29 -3.08 4.58 -10.89
N VAL A 30 -3.56 5.25 -9.85
CA VAL A 30 -4.58 6.29 -9.93
C VAL A 30 -4.18 7.49 -9.07
N SER A 31 -4.19 8.68 -9.65
CA SER A 31 -4.08 9.95 -8.91
C SER A 31 -5.41 10.68 -8.95
N LEU A 32 -5.99 10.91 -7.79
CA LEU A 32 -7.23 11.66 -7.62
C LEU A 32 -6.90 13.15 -7.51
N THR A 33 -7.25 13.94 -8.52
CA THR A 33 -6.97 15.39 -8.52
C THR A 33 -8.23 16.25 -8.51
N PHE A 34 -8.18 17.34 -7.76
CA PHE A 34 -9.28 18.26 -7.51
C PHE A 34 -8.80 19.70 -7.75
N ASP A 35 -9.50 20.43 -8.61
CA ASP A 35 -9.07 21.74 -9.09
C ASP A 35 -9.80 22.90 -8.38
N ASP A 36 -9.19 24.07 -8.38
CA ASP A 36 -9.73 25.35 -7.89
C ASP A 36 -9.81 25.57 -6.37
N GLY A 37 -9.43 24.59 -5.53
CA GLY A 37 -9.41 24.76 -4.07
C GLY A 37 -10.77 25.12 -3.47
N ILE A 38 -11.82 24.40 -3.86
CA ILE A 38 -13.20 24.58 -3.37
C ILE A 38 -13.31 24.02 -1.96
N GLN A 39 -14.03 24.69 -1.05
CA GLN A 39 -14.14 24.31 0.37
C GLN A 39 -14.65 22.87 0.57
N GLU A 40 -15.53 22.38 -0.32
CA GLU A 40 -16.03 21.00 -0.32
C GLU A 40 -14.94 19.94 -0.43
N HIS A 41 -13.75 20.31 -0.94
CA HIS A 41 -12.59 19.43 -0.95
C HIS A 41 -12.12 19.08 0.46
N TYR A 42 -12.22 20.00 1.41
CA TYR A 42 -11.91 19.74 2.81
C TYR A 42 -13.11 19.20 3.56
N THR A 43 -14.31 19.76 3.38
CA THR A 43 -15.45 19.39 4.21
C THR A 43 -16.06 18.05 3.82
N LEU A 44 -15.89 17.59 2.57
CA LEU A 44 -16.45 16.34 2.06
C LEU A 44 -15.37 15.38 1.54
N VAL A 45 -14.53 15.83 0.60
CA VAL A 45 -13.62 14.92 -0.13
C VAL A 45 -12.52 14.35 0.77
N ALA A 46 -11.76 15.20 1.47
CA ALA A 46 -10.66 14.77 2.32
C ALA A 46 -11.12 13.76 3.41
N PRO A 47 -12.22 13.98 4.15
CA PRO A 47 -12.77 12.98 5.08
C PRO A 47 -13.06 11.62 4.42
N HIS A 48 -13.63 11.62 3.21
CA HIS A 48 -13.92 10.38 2.48
C HIS A 48 -12.66 9.66 2.00
N LEU A 49 -11.62 10.39 1.58
CA LEU A 49 -10.32 9.80 1.24
C LEU A 49 -9.62 9.23 2.47
N ASN A 50 -9.60 9.98 3.57
CA ASN A 50 -8.98 9.60 4.83
C ASN A 50 -9.60 8.32 5.42
N ARG A 51 -10.93 8.16 5.33
CA ARG A 51 -11.65 6.93 5.75
C ARG A 51 -11.07 5.67 5.11
N TYR A 52 -10.54 5.79 3.89
CA TYR A 52 -9.99 4.68 3.12
C TYR A 52 -8.45 4.70 3.02
N ALA A 53 -7.78 5.57 3.79
CA ALA A 53 -6.35 5.81 3.70
C ALA A 53 -5.86 6.13 2.26
N LEU A 54 -6.72 6.79 1.48
CA LEU A 54 -6.40 7.28 0.15
C LEU A 54 -5.88 8.72 0.24
N ARG A 55 -5.09 9.12 -0.76
CA ARG A 55 -4.53 10.47 -0.86
C ARG A 55 -5.01 11.15 -2.13
N GLY A 56 -5.39 12.42 -2.01
CA GLY A 56 -5.77 13.29 -3.12
C GLY A 56 -4.71 14.34 -3.42
N THR A 57 -4.84 14.98 -4.57
CA THR A 57 -4.05 16.14 -4.99
C THR A 57 -4.97 17.31 -5.26
N PHE A 58 -4.71 18.45 -4.62
CA PHE A 58 -5.60 19.61 -4.64
C PHE A 58 -4.85 20.79 -5.27
N GLY A 59 -5.36 21.26 -6.41
CA GLY A 59 -4.84 22.41 -7.14
C GLY A 59 -5.37 23.70 -6.53
N ILE A 60 -4.47 24.53 -6.00
CA ILE A 60 -4.85 25.75 -5.28
C ILE A 60 -4.57 27.00 -6.09
N ASN A 61 -5.53 27.90 -6.10
CA ASN A 61 -5.39 29.29 -6.56
C ASN A 61 -5.24 30.23 -5.37
N GLY A 62 -3.99 30.59 -5.04
CA GLY A 62 -3.69 31.38 -3.85
C GLY A 62 -4.40 32.73 -3.76
N LYS A 63 -4.84 33.32 -4.89
CA LYS A 63 -5.61 34.58 -4.90
C LYS A 63 -6.97 34.48 -4.23
N PHE A 64 -7.63 33.31 -4.31
CA PHE A 64 -9.01 33.14 -3.87
C PHE A 64 -9.12 32.46 -2.51
N MET A 65 -8.01 32.01 -1.92
CA MET A 65 -8.01 31.30 -0.64
C MET A 65 -8.66 32.12 0.48
N GLY A 66 -9.56 31.48 1.22
CA GLY A 66 -10.33 32.09 2.30
C GLY A 66 -11.52 32.95 1.85
N ASP A 67 -11.80 33.05 0.54
CA ASP A 67 -12.98 33.72 0.02
C ASP A 67 -14.22 32.83 0.17
N ILE A 68 -15.02 33.11 1.20
CA ILE A 68 -16.27 32.39 1.48
C ILE A 68 -17.44 32.86 0.61
N ASP A 69 -17.31 34.05 0.01
CA ASP A 69 -18.36 34.71 -0.79
C ASP A 69 -18.02 34.69 -2.30
N ASP A 70 -17.00 33.92 -2.70
CA ASP A 70 -16.60 33.73 -4.09
C ASP A 70 -17.82 33.32 -4.93
N HIS A 71 -18.04 34.06 -6.02
CA HIS A 71 -19.23 33.93 -6.86
C HIS A 71 -19.39 32.54 -7.52
N PHE A 72 -18.34 31.71 -7.53
CA PHE A 72 -18.39 30.33 -8.04
C PHE A 72 -18.65 29.31 -6.93
N ALA A 73 -17.86 29.35 -5.84
CA ALA A 73 -18.04 28.53 -4.64
C ALA A 73 -17.09 28.98 -3.52
N PRO A 74 -17.46 28.78 -2.23
CA PRO A 74 -16.56 29.01 -1.11
C PRO A 74 -15.21 28.32 -1.30
N ARG A 75 -14.13 29.01 -0.96
CA ARG A 75 -12.76 28.55 -1.14
C ARG A 75 -12.18 27.98 0.14
N LEU A 76 -11.22 27.07 -0.01
CA LEU A 76 -10.44 26.55 1.10
C LEU A 76 -9.71 27.68 1.84
N THR A 77 -9.56 27.50 3.14
CA THR A 77 -8.68 28.31 3.98
C THR A 77 -7.29 27.67 4.06
N TRP A 78 -6.28 28.45 4.42
CA TRP A 78 -4.93 27.92 4.66
C TRP A 78 -4.86 26.96 5.86
N GLU A 79 -5.74 27.11 6.86
CA GLU A 79 -5.83 26.15 7.97
C GLU A 79 -6.30 24.78 7.48
N GLU A 80 -7.31 24.74 6.62
CA GLU A 80 -7.80 23.50 6.02
C GLU A 80 -6.73 22.84 5.15
N CYS A 81 -5.99 23.61 4.34
CA CYS A 81 -4.84 23.09 3.59
C CYS A 81 -3.77 22.48 4.50
N ARG A 82 -3.43 23.12 5.62
CA ARG A 82 -2.46 22.56 6.58
C ARG A 82 -2.92 21.21 7.16
N ARG A 83 -4.22 21.07 7.44
CA ARG A 83 -4.80 19.80 7.92
C ARG A 83 -4.73 18.72 6.83
N MET A 84 -5.08 19.05 5.59
CA MET A 84 -4.99 18.13 4.46
C MET A 84 -3.55 17.67 4.20
N VAL A 85 -2.56 18.58 4.32
CA VAL A 85 -1.13 18.22 4.27
C VAL A 85 -0.76 17.26 5.40
N ALA A 86 -1.22 17.50 6.62
CA ALA A 86 -0.96 16.61 7.76
C ALA A 86 -1.55 15.21 7.56
N ASP A 87 -2.69 15.10 6.87
CA ASP A 87 -3.31 13.84 6.47
C ASP A 87 -2.61 13.17 5.25
N GLY A 88 -1.60 13.82 4.68
CA GLY A 88 -0.78 13.29 3.60
C GLY A 88 -1.34 13.55 2.19
N HIS A 89 -2.30 14.46 2.05
CA HIS A 89 -2.72 14.96 0.74
C HIS A 89 -1.68 15.91 0.13
N GLU A 90 -1.68 16.00 -1.19
CA GLU A 90 -0.85 16.96 -1.91
C GLU A 90 -1.61 18.27 -2.11
N ILE A 91 -0.97 19.39 -1.77
CA ILE A 91 -1.37 20.73 -2.20
C ILE A 91 -0.43 21.15 -3.33
N CYS A 92 -0.97 21.40 -4.52
CA CYS A 92 -0.20 21.70 -5.71
C CYS A 92 -0.59 23.04 -6.34
N ASN A 93 0.23 23.49 -7.30
CA ASN A 93 0.05 24.79 -7.93
C ASN A 93 -1.05 24.71 -9.00
N HIS A 94 -2.01 25.63 -8.95
CA HIS A 94 -3.02 25.81 -10.01
C HIS A 94 -3.01 27.22 -10.62
N SER A 95 -1.85 27.89 -10.64
CA SER A 95 -1.64 29.33 -10.86
C SER A 95 -2.20 30.23 -9.75
N TRP A 96 -1.76 31.48 -9.69
CA TRP A 96 -2.17 32.42 -8.64
C TRP A 96 -3.62 32.88 -8.82
N SER A 97 -3.98 33.33 -10.03
CA SER A 97 -5.27 33.96 -10.32
C SER A 97 -6.13 33.24 -11.36
N HIS A 98 -5.76 32.01 -11.74
CA HIS A 98 -6.46 31.16 -12.69
C HIS A 98 -6.60 31.73 -14.13
N PRO A 99 -5.57 32.36 -14.74
CA PRO A 99 -5.63 32.75 -16.14
C PRO A 99 -5.35 31.57 -17.08
N ASN A 100 -5.80 31.65 -18.34
CA ASN A 100 -5.31 30.77 -19.39
C ASN A 100 -3.81 31.05 -19.63
N LEU A 101 -2.95 30.14 -19.17
CA LEU A 101 -1.49 30.32 -19.19
C LEU A 101 -0.89 30.38 -20.60
N THR A 102 -1.62 29.95 -21.63
CA THR A 102 -1.17 30.05 -23.02
C THR A 102 -1.49 31.41 -23.66
N ALA A 103 -2.32 32.22 -23.00
CA ALA A 103 -2.79 33.52 -23.50
C ALA A 103 -2.11 34.73 -22.82
N ILE A 104 -1.11 34.49 -21.96
CA ILE A 104 -0.40 35.53 -21.21
C ILE A 104 1.08 35.58 -21.60
N ASP A 105 1.72 36.73 -21.38
CA ASP A 105 3.15 36.88 -21.64
C ASP A 105 4.01 36.13 -20.61
N ARG A 106 5.27 35.84 -20.97
CA ARG A 106 6.21 35.07 -20.14
C ARG A 106 6.43 35.66 -18.75
N ARG A 107 6.45 36.99 -18.60
CA ARG A 107 6.64 37.64 -17.30
C ARG A 107 5.43 37.39 -16.41
N THR A 108 4.23 37.54 -16.96
CA THR A 108 2.97 37.24 -16.25
C THR A 108 2.87 35.77 -15.88
N LEU A 109 3.23 34.85 -16.78
CA LEU A 109 3.30 33.41 -16.50
C LEU A 109 4.23 33.11 -15.31
N LEU A 110 5.43 33.67 -15.29
CA LEU A 110 6.38 33.48 -14.19
C LEU A 110 5.83 34.00 -12.86
N MET A 111 5.15 35.15 -12.87
CA MET A 111 4.51 35.71 -11.67
C MET A 111 3.39 34.80 -11.17
N GLU A 112 2.52 34.32 -12.05
CA GLU A 112 1.41 33.43 -11.72
C GLU A 112 1.88 32.14 -11.04
N ILE A 113 2.94 31.52 -11.56
CA ILE A 113 3.47 30.28 -11.00
C ILE A 113 4.24 30.55 -9.70
N ARG A 114 5.20 31.46 -9.71
CA ARG A 114 6.10 31.68 -8.56
C ARG A 114 5.39 32.27 -7.36
N LYS A 115 4.44 33.17 -7.58
CA LYS A 115 3.65 33.75 -6.50
C LYS A 115 2.81 32.67 -5.80
N ASN A 116 2.21 31.77 -6.58
CA ASN A 116 1.41 30.69 -6.04
C ASN A 116 2.28 29.63 -5.33
N ASP A 117 3.44 29.27 -5.89
CA ASP A 117 4.40 28.39 -5.21
C ASP A 117 4.81 28.99 -3.85
N SER A 118 5.13 30.29 -3.82
CA SER A 118 5.62 30.97 -2.62
C SER A 118 4.57 31.04 -1.51
N ILE A 119 3.31 31.35 -1.85
CA ILE A 119 2.26 31.44 -0.82
C ILE A 119 1.88 30.06 -0.28
N ILE A 120 1.83 29.02 -1.13
CA ILE A 120 1.54 27.66 -0.66
C ILE A 120 2.64 27.19 0.29
N GLU A 121 3.91 27.40 -0.07
CA GLU A 121 5.03 27.05 0.81
C GLU A 121 5.00 27.81 2.13
N ALA A 122 4.73 29.12 2.09
CA ALA A 122 4.65 29.95 3.30
C ALA A 122 3.51 29.52 4.25
N GLU A 123 2.34 29.17 3.70
CA GLU A 123 1.15 28.88 4.49
C GLU A 123 1.03 27.42 4.94
N THR A 124 1.60 26.49 4.18
CA THR A 124 1.48 25.05 4.45
C THR A 124 2.77 24.40 4.94
N GLY A 125 3.92 25.08 4.77
CA GLY A 125 5.24 24.51 5.02
C GLY A 125 5.69 23.48 3.98
N VAL A 126 4.92 23.27 2.92
CA VAL A 126 5.22 22.32 1.84
C VAL A 126 5.36 23.08 0.52
N LYS A 127 6.51 22.92 -0.12
CA LYS A 127 6.74 23.46 -1.46
C LYS A 127 5.99 22.64 -2.51
N PRO A 128 5.15 23.24 -3.37
CA PRO A 128 4.52 22.53 -4.46
C PRO A 128 5.54 21.91 -5.41
N THR A 129 5.38 20.61 -5.69
CA THR A 129 6.24 19.87 -6.62
C THR A 129 5.54 19.48 -7.91
N SER A 130 4.25 19.81 -8.07
CA SER A 130 3.49 19.57 -9.29
C SER A 130 2.59 20.75 -9.66
N ILE A 131 2.03 20.71 -10.87
CA ILE A 131 1.11 21.73 -11.38
C ILE A 131 -0.08 21.08 -12.12
N LEU A 132 -1.27 21.63 -11.86
CA LEU A 132 -2.47 21.41 -12.65
C LEU A 132 -2.71 22.69 -13.47
N TYR A 133 -2.83 22.60 -14.79
CA TYR A 133 -2.98 23.80 -15.63
C TYR A 133 -4.42 24.31 -15.59
N PRO A 134 -4.66 25.61 -15.30
CA PRO A 134 -5.97 26.24 -15.56
C PRO A 134 -6.45 25.95 -16.98
N PHE A 135 -7.73 25.61 -17.12
CA PHE A 135 -8.35 25.24 -18.40
C PHE A 135 -7.68 24.06 -19.14
N ASN A 136 -6.81 23.30 -18.47
CA ASN A 136 -5.91 22.32 -19.07
C ASN A 136 -5.08 22.88 -20.26
N ALA A 137 -4.86 24.21 -20.28
CA ALA A 137 -4.24 24.90 -21.40
C ALA A 137 -2.71 24.91 -21.26
N MET A 138 -2.01 24.26 -22.18
CA MET A 138 -0.56 24.11 -22.16
C MET A 138 0.06 24.13 -23.56
N THR A 139 1.22 24.78 -23.67
CA THR A 139 2.16 24.66 -24.79
C THR A 139 3.51 24.17 -24.27
N PRO A 140 4.40 23.61 -25.11
CA PRO A 140 5.75 23.22 -24.68
C PRO A 140 6.52 24.35 -23.97
N GLN A 141 6.33 25.60 -24.39
CA GLN A 141 6.96 26.77 -23.79
C GLN A 141 6.40 27.08 -22.39
N VAL A 142 5.07 27.01 -22.23
CA VAL A 142 4.42 27.16 -20.91
C VAL A 142 4.88 26.06 -19.97
N ARG A 143 4.89 24.82 -20.46
CA ARG A 143 5.32 23.64 -19.71
C ARG A 143 6.74 23.77 -19.19
N ALA A 144 7.68 24.22 -20.03
CA ALA A 144 9.08 24.41 -19.64
C ALA A 144 9.24 25.39 -18.47
N VAL A 145 8.37 26.40 -18.37
CA VAL A 145 8.36 27.35 -17.25
C VAL A 145 7.69 26.74 -16.02
N CYS A 146 6.53 26.11 -16.20
CA CYS A 146 5.73 25.61 -15.09
C CYS A 146 6.37 24.42 -14.36
N GLU A 147 7.04 23.52 -15.09
CA GLU A 147 7.67 22.32 -14.54
C GLU A 147 9.10 22.56 -13.98
N GLU A 148 9.61 23.80 -14.05
CA GLU A 148 10.94 24.12 -13.50
C GLU A 148 10.99 23.79 -11.99
N GLY A 149 11.91 22.89 -11.61
CA GLY A 149 12.07 22.45 -10.21
C GLY A 149 10.93 21.58 -9.68
N LYS A 150 10.09 21.01 -10.55
CA LYS A 150 8.93 20.19 -10.21
C LYS A 150 9.06 18.77 -10.76
N VAL A 151 8.30 17.83 -10.18
CA VAL A 151 8.23 16.45 -10.69
C VAL A 151 7.43 16.36 -11.98
N GLY A 152 6.49 17.26 -12.24
CA GLY A 152 5.77 17.34 -13.52
C GLY A 152 4.42 18.04 -13.40
N ALA A 153 3.62 17.91 -14.46
CA ALA A 153 2.30 18.50 -14.57
C ALA A 153 1.25 17.47 -15.03
N ARG A 154 -0.02 17.66 -14.68
CA ARG A 154 -1.11 16.84 -15.24
C ARG A 154 -1.28 17.17 -16.73
N LEU A 155 -1.05 16.17 -17.59
CA LEU A 155 -1.14 16.30 -19.06
C LEU A 155 -2.34 15.57 -19.67
N GLU A 156 -2.88 14.59 -18.95
CA GLU A 156 -4.06 13.82 -19.33
C GLU A 156 -4.94 13.63 -18.09
N GLN A 157 -6.25 13.51 -18.29
CA GLN A 157 -7.20 13.36 -17.21
C GLN A 157 -8.49 12.67 -17.64
N PHE A 158 -9.10 11.95 -16.70
CA PHE A 158 -10.47 11.48 -16.76
C PHE A 158 -11.37 12.44 -15.96
N GLY A 159 -12.37 13.03 -16.61
CA GLY A 159 -13.29 13.97 -15.95
C GLY A 159 -14.18 13.27 -14.92
N LEU A 160 -14.07 13.68 -13.66
CA LEU A 160 -14.86 13.20 -12.53
C LEU A 160 -15.87 14.26 -12.09
N GLY A 161 -16.89 14.43 -12.92
CA GLY A 161 -18.05 15.28 -12.63
C GLY A 161 -19.22 14.91 -13.54
N GLN A 162 -20.44 15.19 -13.10
CA GLN A 162 -21.64 14.76 -13.84
C GLN A 162 -22.15 15.85 -14.78
N ARG A 163 -22.18 17.10 -14.32
CA ARG A 163 -22.89 18.16 -15.03
C ARG A 163 -22.27 18.49 -16.39
N ASN A 164 -20.95 18.46 -16.50
CA ASN A 164 -20.21 18.80 -17.70
C ASN A 164 -19.48 17.59 -18.29
N SER A 165 -18.85 16.76 -17.45
CA SER A 165 -18.13 15.57 -17.92
C SER A 165 -19.05 14.36 -18.17
N GLY A 166 -20.30 14.38 -17.71
CA GLY A 166 -21.25 13.27 -17.91
C GLY A 166 -20.85 11.97 -17.22
N CYS A 167 -20.01 12.05 -16.19
CA CYS A 167 -19.42 10.88 -15.54
C CYS A 167 -20.50 10.03 -14.84
N THR A 168 -20.53 8.74 -15.13
CA THR A 168 -21.41 7.75 -14.48
C THR A 168 -20.60 6.67 -13.78
N ALA A 169 -21.23 5.93 -12.85
CA ALA A 169 -20.60 4.76 -12.24
C ALA A 169 -20.09 3.75 -13.30
N ALA A 170 -20.84 3.54 -14.39
CA ALA A 170 -20.44 2.65 -15.48
C ALA A 170 -19.21 3.16 -16.25
N SER A 171 -19.10 4.48 -16.46
CA SER A 171 -17.93 5.06 -17.12
C SER A 171 -16.66 4.95 -16.26
N ILE A 172 -16.78 5.15 -14.95
CA ILE A 172 -15.67 4.99 -13.99
C ILE A 172 -15.20 3.54 -13.97
N ASP A 173 -16.12 2.59 -13.83
CA ASP A 173 -15.83 1.16 -13.80
C ASP A 173 -15.15 0.69 -15.10
N THR A 174 -15.63 1.18 -16.25
CA THR A 174 -14.99 0.90 -17.55
C THR A 174 -13.58 1.47 -17.63
N TRP A 175 -13.40 2.73 -17.23
CA TRP A 175 -12.09 3.38 -17.20
C TRP A 175 -11.11 2.66 -16.28
N LEU A 176 -11.52 2.33 -15.06
CA LEU A 176 -10.68 1.65 -14.08
C LEU A 176 -10.28 0.24 -14.54
N ARG A 177 -11.21 -0.53 -15.12
CA ARG A 177 -10.89 -1.84 -15.71
C ARG A 177 -9.87 -1.73 -16.84
N GLN A 178 -10.02 -0.73 -17.71
CA GLN A 178 -9.08 -0.52 -18.81
C GLN A 178 -7.68 -0.14 -18.29
N LEU A 179 -7.59 0.71 -17.27
CA LEU A 179 -6.30 1.04 -16.65
C LEU A 179 -5.59 -0.19 -16.07
N ILE A 180 -6.33 -1.04 -15.36
CA ILE A 180 -5.78 -2.28 -14.77
C ILE A 180 -5.32 -3.24 -15.87
N HIS A 181 -6.13 -3.40 -16.91
CA HIS A 181 -5.80 -4.26 -18.05
C HIS A 181 -4.54 -3.78 -18.78
N ASP A 182 -4.48 -2.49 -19.11
CA ASP A 182 -3.39 -1.89 -19.88
C ASP A 182 -2.15 -1.57 -19.05
N ARG A 183 -2.23 -1.80 -17.74
CA ARG A 183 -1.21 -1.44 -16.75
C ARG A 183 -0.79 0.03 -16.81
N ARG A 184 -1.78 0.92 -16.80
CA ARG A 184 -1.58 2.36 -16.97
C ARG A 184 -1.77 3.14 -15.68
N TRP A 185 -1.20 4.35 -15.68
CA TRP A 185 -1.50 5.38 -14.69
C TRP A 185 -2.67 6.22 -15.21
N GLY A 186 -3.73 6.30 -14.42
CA GLY A 186 -4.85 7.20 -14.63
C GLY A 186 -4.77 8.41 -13.70
N VAL A 187 -5.08 9.58 -14.24
CA VAL A 187 -5.25 10.80 -13.43
C VAL A 187 -6.68 11.27 -13.61
N THR A 188 -7.36 11.63 -12.53
CA THR A 188 -8.74 12.15 -12.60
C THR A 188 -8.74 13.65 -12.44
N MET A 189 -9.77 14.34 -12.90
CA MET A 189 -9.99 15.77 -12.69
C MET A 189 -11.40 15.98 -12.17
N ALA A 190 -11.53 16.39 -10.91
CA ALA A 190 -12.79 16.80 -10.29
C ALA A 190 -12.73 18.29 -9.90
N HIS A 191 -13.88 18.93 -9.79
CA HIS A 191 -14.00 20.31 -9.32
C HIS A 191 -15.02 20.33 -8.18
N GLY A 192 -16.26 20.73 -8.47
CA GLY A 192 -17.36 20.81 -7.52
C GLY A 192 -17.92 19.48 -7.04
N ILE A 193 -18.40 19.42 -5.80
CA ILE A 193 -19.20 18.28 -5.32
C ILE A 193 -20.68 18.63 -5.43
N TYR A 194 -21.16 19.60 -4.64
CA TYR A 194 -22.51 20.18 -4.78
C TYR A 194 -22.48 21.60 -5.33
N THR A 195 -21.34 22.29 -5.19
CA THR A 195 -21.12 23.68 -5.61
C THR A 195 -20.02 23.73 -6.65
N ALA A 196 -19.93 24.81 -7.45
CA ALA A 196 -18.95 25.02 -8.52
C ALA A 196 -19.15 24.21 -9.82
N TRP A 197 -18.18 24.34 -10.73
CA TRP A 197 -18.17 23.73 -12.06
C TRP A 197 -18.16 22.19 -12.00
N ASP A 198 -18.82 21.56 -12.96
CA ASP A 198 -18.91 20.10 -13.13
C ASP A 198 -19.34 19.32 -11.87
N GLN A 199 -20.17 19.95 -11.03
CA GLN A 199 -20.74 19.34 -9.83
C GLN A 199 -21.48 18.02 -10.11
N TRP A 200 -21.67 17.26 -9.04
CA TRP A 200 -22.37 15.98 -9.06
C TRP A 200 -23.87 16.17 -8.81
N ASN A 201 -24.69 15.50 -9.62
CA ASN A 201 -26.10 15.27 -9.29
C ASN A 201 -26.23 14.16 -8.22
N GLU A 202 -25.31 13.21 -8.25
CA GLU A 202 -25.27 11.98 -7.45
C GLU A 202 -23.86 11.77 -6.85
N PRO A 203 -23.45 12.56 -5.83
CA PRO A 203 -22.10 12.49 -5.27
C PRO A 203 -21.70 11.11 -4.71
N TRP A 204 -22.67 10.26 -4.36
CA TRP A 204 -22.40 8.89 -3.90
C TRP A 204 -21.69 8.01 -4.94
N VAL A 205 -21.74 8.38 -6.23
CA VAL A 205 -20.95 7.71 -7.28
C VAL A 205 -19.46 7.92 -7.02
N LEU A 206 -19.04 9.14 -6.69
CA LEU A 206 -17.65 9.46 -6.33
C LEU A 206 -17.22 8.70 -5.07
N TRP A 207 -18.05 8.68 -4.03
CA TRP A 207 -17.75 7.96 -2.79
C TRP A 207 -17.64 6.45 -3.00
N SER A 208 -18.50 5.89 -3.86
CA SER A 208 -18.44 4.47 -4.23
C SER A 208 -17.16 4.13 -4.98
N PHE A 209 -16.67 5.05 -5.83
CA PHE A 209 -15.40 4.89 -6.53
C PHE A 209 -14.20 4.90 -5.57
N PHE A 210 -14.16 5.80 -4.58
CA PHE A 210 -13.09 5.78 -3.56
C PHE A 210 -13.06 4.46 -2.79
N ARG A 211 -14.25 3.98 -2.40
CA ARG A 211 -14.38 2.68 -1.75
C ARG A 211 -13.87 1.54 -2.64
N GLU A 212 -14.18 1.56 -3.93
CA GLU A 212 -13.70 0.56 -4.89
C GLU A 212 -12.17 0.57 -5.02
N LEU A 213 -11.56 1.74 -5.13
CA LEU A 213 -10.10 1.90 -5.16
C LEU A 213 -9.45 1.29 -3.91
N ALA A 214 -10.03 1.53 -2.73
CA ALA A 214 -9.56 0.96 -1.48
C ALA A 214 -9.63 -0.59 -1.48
N PHE A 215 -10.69 -1.16 -2.04
CA PHE A 215 -10.82 -2.62 -2.19
C PHE A 215 -9.85 -3.22 -3.21
N LYS A 216 -9.36 -2.43 -4.17
CA LYS A 216 -8.43 -2.85 -5.22
C LYS A 216 -6.97 -2.48 -4.93
N LYS A 217 -6.60 -2.14 -3.69
CA LYS A 217 -5.26 -1.60 -3.36
C LYS A 217 -4.06 -2.49 -3.70
N ASP A 218 -4.26 -3.77 -3.99
CA ASP A 218 -3.18 -4.69 -4.42
C ASP A 218 -3.01 -4.73 -5.93
N SER A 219 -4.06 -4.36 -6.65
CA SER A 219 -4.06 -4.20 -8.10
C SER A 219 -3.79 -2.74 -8.50
N VAL A 220 -4.20 -1.77 -7.68
CA VAL A 220 -4.17 -0.34 -8.02
C VAL A 220 -3.41 0.43 -6.96
N TRP A 221 -2.37 1.15 -7.37
CA TRP A 221 -1.65 2.09 -6.52
C TRP A 221 -2.38 3.43 -6.53
N VAL A 222 -2.95 3.84 -5.41
CA VAL A 222 -3.53 5.18 -5.28
C VAL A 222 -2.59 6.05 -4.46
N ASP A 223 -2.17 7.17 -5.03
CA ASP A 223 -1.31 8.14 -4.36
C ASP A 223 -1.48 9.52 -5.01
N THR A 224 -0.83 10.51 -4.39
CA THR A 224 -0.75 11.87 -4.93
C THR A 224 -0.15 11.89 -6.32
N PHE A 225 -0.51 12.89 -7.13
CA PHE A 225 0.01 13.05 -8.48
C PHE A 225 1.55 13.16 -8.45
N SER A 226 2.09 13.96 -7.53
CA SER A 226 3.53 14.15 -7.39
C SER A 226 4.27 12.85 -7.11
N ASN A 227 3.77 12.00 -6.21
CA ASN A 227 4.41 10.72 -5.88
C ASN A 227 4.45 9.77 -7.09
N ILE A 228 3.34 9.62 -7.81
CA ILE A 228 3.29 8.71 -8.97
C ILE A 228 4.11 9.28 -10.12
N GLN A 229 4.05 10.60 -10.36
CA GLN A 229 4.86 11.28 -11.37
C GLN A 229 6.37 11.15 -11.10
N ALA A 230 6.78 11.30 -9.83
CA ALA A 230 8.16 11.13 -9.40
C ALA A 230 8.62 9.69 -9.63
N TYR A 231 7.84 8.70 -9.17
CA TYR A 231 8.13 7.28 -9.38
C TYR A 231 8.32 6.95 -10.86
N VAL A 232 7.42 7.42 -11.74
CA VAL A 232 7.52 7.17 -13.19
C VAL A 232 8.80 7.77 -13.77
N LYS A 233 9.16 9.01 -13.38
CA LYS A 233 10.41 9.64 -13.84
C LYS A 233 11.64 8.90 -13.30
N GLU A 234 11.65 8.53 -12.03
CA GLU A 234 12.76 7.79 -11.39
C GLU A 234 12.93 6.41 -12.00
N ARG A 235 11.83 5.66 -12.21
CA ARG A 235 11.80 4.36 -12.89
C ARG A 235 12.37 4.45 -14.31
N ASN A 236 11.98 5.47 -15.07
CA ASN A 236 12.43 5.61 -16.45
C ASN A 236 13.89 6.08 -16.56
N ALA A 237 14.41 6.77 -15.54
CA ALA A 237 15.76 7.32 -15.53
C ALA A 237 16.80 6.41 -14.86
N VAL A 238 16.38 5.51 -13.96
CA VAL A 238 17.31 4.64 -13.23
C VAL A 238 17.96 3.62 -14.17
N THR A 239 19.27 3.43 -14.00
CA THR A 239 20.00 2.31 -14.59
C THR A 239 20.37 1.31 -13.49
N LEU A 240 20.22 0.01 -13.77
CA LEU A 240 20.59 -1.05 -12.85
C LEU A 240 21.81 -1.80 -13.39
N THR A 241 22.83 -1.98 -12.56
CA THR A 241 23.94 -2.90 -12.84
C THR A 241 23.89 -4.07 -11.88
N THR A 242 24.24 -5.26 -12.36
CA THR A 242 24.17 -6.50 -11.55
C THR A 242 25.49 -7.25 -11.59
N ARG A 243 25.80 -7.92 -10.48
CA ARG A 243 26.94 -8.84 -10.40
C ARG A 243 26.72 -9.87 -9.31
N TRP A 244 27.36 -11.02 -9.44
CA TRP A 244 27.47 -11.98 -8.36
C TRP A 244 28.73 -11.74 -7.52
N CYS A 245 28.59 -11.95 -6.21
CA CYS A 245 29.71 -12.00 -5.28
C CYS A 245 29.46 -13.18 -4.33
N ASN A 246 30.19 -14.27 -4.53
CA ASN A 246 29.89 -15.56 -3.90
C ASN A 246 28.40 -15.93 -4.13
N ASN A 247 27.65 -16.25 -3.07
CA ASN A 247 26.22 -16.59 -3.14
C ASN A 247 25.29 -15.37 -2.97
N THR A 248 25.78 -14.15 -3.23
CA THR A 248 24.99 -12.92 -3.14
C THR A 248 24.92 -12.24 -4.50
N PHE A 249 23.69 -11.99 -4.93
CA PHE A 249 23.38 -11.20 -6.12
C PHE A 249 23.30 -9.72 -5.75
N ILE A 250 24.21 -8.92 -6.29
CA ILE A 250 24.33 -7.49 -5.99
C ILE A 250 23.69 -6.71 -7.13
N ILE A 251 22.74 -5.83 -6.80
CA ILE A 251 22.04 -4.94 -7.72
C ILE A 251 22.37 -3.50 -7.33
N THR A 252 22.99 -2.74 -8.22
CA THR A 252 23.38 -1.35 -7.96
C THR A 252 22.50 -0.41 -8.78
N PRO A 253 21.58 0.35 -8.16
CA PRO A 253 20.85 1.40 -8.84
C PRO A 253 21.73 2.64 -9.04
N VAL A 254 21.59 3.29 -10.20
CA VAL A 254 22.22 4.56 -10.51
C VAL A 254 21.15 5.50 -11.07
N LEU A 255 20.93 6.61 -10.39
CA LEU A 255 19.93 7.61 -10.76
C LEU A 255 20.53 9.01 -10.67
N SER A 256 20.43 9.78 -11.75
CA SER A 256 21.01 11.13 -11.88
C SER A 256 20.03 12.27 -11.64
N LEU A 257 18.76 11.97 -11.37
CA LEU A 257 17.76 12.97 -11.04
C LEU A 257 18.11 13.67 -9.71
N ASP A 258 17.63 14.90 -9.52
CA ASP A 258 17.88 15.65 -8.30
C ASP A 258 17.20 14.96 -7.11
N SER A 259 18.03 14.36 -6.24
CA SER A 259 17.62 13.70 -5.01
C SER A 259 16.89 14.60 -4.01
N LYS A 260 16.83 15.93 -4.22
CA LYS A 260 15.98 16.84 -3.45
C LYS A 260 14.52 16.84 -3.89
N ILE A 261 14.27 16.49 -5.14
CA ILE A 261 12.94 16.49 -5.78
C ILE A 261 12.42 15.06 -5.94
N PHE A 262 13.29 14.15 -6.35
CA PHE A 262 12.98 12.76 -6.68
C PHE A 262 13.49 11.85 -5.56
N ARG A 263 12.58 11.15 -4.89
CA ARG A 263 12.87 10.39 -3.66
C ARG A 263 12.03 9.12 -3.53
N MET A 264 11.32 8.72 -4.58
CA MET A 264 10.41 7.59 -4.48
C MET A 264 11.20 6.28 -4.35
N PRO A 265 10.79 5.38 -3.45
CA PRO A 265 11.29 4.02 -3.51
C PRO A 265 10.88 3.40 -4.85
N LEU A 266 11.78 2.60 -5.44
CA LEU A 266 11.52 1.84 -6.65
C LEU A 266 11.33 0.37 -6.32
N THR A 267 10.37 -0.29 -6.95
CA THR A 267 10.15 -1.73 -6.77
C THR A 267 10.97 -2.51 -7.79
N LEU A 268 12.02 -3.20 -7.36
CA LEU A 268 12.72 -4.16 -8.20
C LEU A 268 11.86 -5.41 -8.42
N LYS A 269 11.90 -5.97 -9.64
CA LYS A 269 11.47 -7.33 -9.96
C LYS A 269 12.72 -8.16 -10.24
N VAL A 270 12.95 -9.20 -9.46
CA VAL A 270 14.12 -10.07 -9.58
C VAL A 270 13.66 -11.48 -9.90
N ALA A 271 13.98 -11.98 -11.09
CA ALA A 271 13.60 -13.32 -11.53
C ALA A 271 14.80 -14.25 -11.66
N GLY A 272 14.55 -15.55 -11.81
CA GLY A 272 15.61 -16.55 -12.00
C GLY A 272 16.33 -16.97 -10.71
N MET A 273 15.77 -16.63 -9.55
CA MET A 273 16.21 -17.17 -8.25
C MET A 273 15.72 -18.61 -8.06
N GLU A 274 16.41 -19.41 -7.26
CA GLU A 274 15.99 -20.76 -6.94
C GLU A 274 14.61 -20.75 -6.27
N LYS A 275 13.68 -21.55 -6.81
CA LYS A 275 12.34 -21.69 -6.23
C LYS A 275 12.43 -22.35 -4.84
N ASN A 276 11.50 -22.01 -3.96
CA ASN A 276 11.36 -22.59 -2.62
C ASN A 276 12.51 -22.30 -1.63
N ARG A 277 13.43 -21.38 -1.94
CA ARG A 277 14.44 -20.92 -0.98
C ARG A 277 14.15 -19.51 -0.51
N CYS A 278 14.32 -19.30 0.78
CA CYS A 278 14.09 -18.00 1.37
C CYS A 278 15.19 -17.01 1.01
N MET A 279 14.79 -15.86 0.48
CA MET A 279 15.66 -14.78 0.08
C MET A 279 15.72 -13.70 1.15
N LYS A 280 16.90 -13.11 1.31
CA LYS A 280 17.14 -11.92 2.10
C LYS A 280 17.61 -10.81 1.16
N ALA A 281 17.00 -9.64 1.27
CA ALA A 281 17.47 -8.43 0.63
C ALA A 281 17.98 -7.44 1.68
N VAL A 282 19.13 -6.81 1.43
CA VAL A 282 19.74 -5.81 2.31
C VAL A 282 20.18 -4.61 1.48
N GLN A 283 19.91 -3.41 1.93
CA GLN A 283 20.43 -2.18 1.34
C GLN A 283 20.92 -1.24 2.44
N GLY A 284 22.18 -0.78 2.32
CA GLY A 284 22.78 0.11 3.34
C GLY A 284 22.74 -0.46 4.76
N GLY A 285 22.88 -1.78 4.91
CA GLY A 285 22.80 -2.47 6.20
C GLY A 285 21.39 -2.74 6.73
N LYS A 286 20.34 -2.20 6.08
CA LYS A 286 18.93 -2.44 6.46
C LYS A 286 18.35 -3.63 5.72
N ASN A 287 17.64 -4.51 6.42
CA ASN A 287 16.87 -5.57 5.78
C ASN A 287 15.69 -4.95 5.02
N LEU A 288 15.52 -5.35 3.77
CA LEU A 288 14.38 -4.97 2.94
C LEU A 288 13.34 -6.09 2.96
N GLN A 289 12.07 -5.73 2.81
CA GLN A 289 11.00 -6.70 2.63
C GLN A 289 11.14 -7.34 1.25
N VAL A 290 11.10 -8.68 1.22
CA VAL A 290 11.07 -9.47 -0.01
C VAL A 290 9.67 -10.05 -0.15
N SER A 291 8.99 -9.73 -1.23
CA SER A 291 7.69 -10.31 -1.57
C SER A 291 7.83 -11.25 -2.76
N TYR A 292 7.21 -12.42 -2.75
CA TYR A 292 7.26 -13.33 -3.90
C TYR A 292 6.04 -13.13 -4.81
N ARG A 293 6.23 -13.35 -6.11
CA ARG A 293 5.25 -13.17 -7.18
C ARG A 293 5.38 -14.30 -8.19
N GLY A 294 5.06 -15.51 -7.74
CA GLY A 294 5.22 -16.74 -8.56
C GLY A 294 6.69 -17.00 -8.88
N ASP A 295 7.13 -16.57 -10.05
CA ASP A 295 8.48 -16.86 -10.60
C ASP A 295 9.52 -15.76 -10.37
N TYR A 296 9.15 -14.66 -9.73
CA TYR A 296 10.05 -13.58 -9.35
C TYR A 296 9.74 -13.06 -7.95
N LEU A 297 10.66 -12.25 -7.43
CA LEU A 297 10.50 -11.54 -6.17
C LEU A 297 10.49 -10.03 -6.39
N THR A 298 9.79 -9.31 -5.52
CA THR A 298 9.77 -7.85 -5.50
C THR A 298 10.42 -7.30 -4.24
N ILE A 299 11.19 -6.22 -4.41
CA ILE A 299 11.94 -5.56 -3.34
C ILE A 299 11.84 -4.05 -3.57
N ASP A 300 11.34 -3.32 -2.58
CA ASP A 300 11.34 -1.86 -2.62
C ASP A 300 12.70 -1.34 -2.16
N ILE A 301 13.31 -0.49 -2.98
CA ILE A 301 14.69 0.00 -2.80
C ILE A 301 14.72 1.52 -2.80
N ASN A 302 15.71 2.10 -2.10
CA ASN A 302 16.09 3.49 -2.33
C ASN A 302 16.96 3.56 -3.59
N PRO A 303 16.54 4.26 -4.67
CA PRO A 303 17.32 4.33 -5.90
C PRO A 303 18.62 5.14 -5.77
N TYR A 304 18.76 5.98 -4.74
CA TYR A 304 19.99 6.70 -4.39
C TYR A 304 20.82 5.99 -3.31
N GLY A 305 20.36 4.81 -2.87
CA GLY A 305 20.97 4.05 -1.79
C GLY A 305 22.22 3.28 -2.23
N ALA A 306 22.84 2.62 -1.26
CA ALA A 306 23.90 1.64 -1.50
C ALA A 306 23.40 0.48 -2.41
N PRO A 307 24.30 -0.36 -2.95
CA PRO A 307 23.90 -1.58 -3.63
C PRO A 307 22.99 -2.46 -2.78
N VAL A 308 22.03 -3.10 -3.45
CA VAL A 308 21.09 -4.04 -2.87
C VAL A 308 21.72 -5.43 -2.95
N ALA A 309 21.93 -6.06 -1.80
CA ALA A 309 22.43 -7.41 -1.69
C ALA A 309 21.26 -8.38 -1.52
N VAL A 310 21.05 -9.24 -2.51
CA VAL A 310 20.03 -10.30 -2.53
C VAL A 310 20.73 -11.64 -2.38
N SER A 311 20.49 -12.34 -1.28
CA SER A 311 21.16 -13.60 -0.96
C SER A 311 20.17 -14.64 -0.48
N TYR A 312 20.46 -15.92 -0.71
CA TYR A 312 19.78 -17.01 -0.02
C TYR A 312 20.03 -16.91 1.48
N MET A 313 18.98 -17.00 2.29
CA MET A 313 19.16 -17.15 3.72
C MET A 313 19.86 -18.48 3.99
N LYS A 314 20.82 -18.45 4.92
CA LYS A 314 21.36 -19.69 5.50
C LYS A 314 20.18 -20.44 6.10
N GLU A 315 20.10 -21.75 5.86
CA GLU A 315 19.14 -22.61 6.53
C GLU A 315 19.32 -22.42 8.03
N LYS A 316 18.35 -21.75 8.67
CA LYS A 316 18.21 -21.79 10.12
C LYS A 316 17.53 -23.12 10.40
N THR A 317 18.20 -24.01 11.12
CA THR A 317 17.53 -25.20 11.61
C THR A 317 16.45 -24.74 12.60
N LEU A 318 15.20 -24.95 12.23
CA LEU A 318 14.06 -24.71 13.12
C LEU A 318 13.87 -25.88 14.11
N GLU A 319 14.57 -26.99 13.89
CA GLU A 319 14.52 -28.18 14.72
C GLU A 319 14.76 -27.88 16.21
N GLY A 320 13.87 -28.41 17.05
CA GLY A 320 13.90 -28.25 18.50
C GLY A 320 13.42 -26.88 19.04
N LYS A 321 13.23 -25.88 18.17
CA LYS A 321 12.73 -24.55 18.56
C LYS A 321 11.25 -24.58 18.93
N THR A 322 10.84 -23.73 19.86
CA THR A 322 9.45 -23.63 20.32
C THR A 322 8.71 -22.51 19.58
N MET A 323 7.71 -22.86 18.78
CA MET A 323 6.80 -21.91 18.13
C MET A 323 5.44 -21.89 18.86
N CYS A 324 5.07 -20.72 19.36
CA CYS A 324 3.77 -20.44 19.93
C CYS A 324 2.97 -19.59 18.94
N VAL A 325 1.80 -20.08 18.52
CA VAL A 325 0.88 -19.35 17.64
C VAL A 325 -0.32 -18.93 18.45
N ILE A 326 -0.58 -17.62 18.52
CA ILE A 326 -1.68 -17.04 19.31
C ILE A 326 -2.61 -16.23 18.42
N GLY A 327 -3.91 -16.30 18.67
CA GLY A 327 -4.85 -15.61 17.82
C GLY A 327 -6.30 -16.03 17.99
N ASP A 328 -7.10 -15.71 16.99
CA ASP A 328 -8.54 -15.99 16.97
C ASP A 328 -8.85 -17.39 16.41
N SER A 329 -9.99 -17.54 15.75
CA SER A 329 -10.41 -18.81 15.13
C SER A 329 -9.48 -19.27 14.00
N TYR A 330 -8.69 -18.37 13.42
CA TYR A 330 -7.70 -18.72 12.38
C TYR A 330 -6.61 -19.62 12.94
N VAL A 331 -6.26 -19.43 14.21
CA VAL A 331 -5.29 -20.26 14.93
C VAL A 331 -5.97 -21.47 15.56
N TYR A 332 -7.14 -21.28 16.17
CA TYR A 332 -7.88 -22.37 16.81
C TYR A 332 -8.25 -23.48 15.82
N ASN A 333 -8.42 -23.13 14.53
CA ASN A 333 -8.96 -23.96 13.46
C ASN A 333 -10.39 -24.40 13.77
N HIS A 334 -11.31 -23.44 13.83
CA HIS A 334 -12.73 -23.69 14.11
C HIS A 334 -13.23 -24.97 13.45
N GLY A 335 -13.94 -25.84 14.18
CA GLY A 335 -14.56 -27.05 13.62
C GLY A 335 -13.62 -28.13 13.04
N CYS A 336 -12.31 -27.88 12.94
CA CYS A 336 -11.35 -28.78 12.27
C CYS A 336 -10.11 -29.06 13.14
N PRO A 337 -9.41 -30.18 12.92
CA PRO A 337 -8.21 -30.51 13.69
C PRO A 337 -7.10 -29.46 13.53
N VAL A 338 -6.44 -29.09 14.62
CA VAL A 338 -5.27 -28.18 14.59
C VAL A 338 -4.17 -28.68 13.63
N SER A 339 -4.07 -29.99 13.44
CA SER A 339 -3.08 -30.60 12.54
C SER A 339 -3.23 -30.20 11.07
N GLU A 340 -4.38 -29.67 10.68
CA GLU A 340 -4.61 -29.17 9.32
C GLU A 340 -4.07 -27.76 9.10
N THR A 341 -3.79 -27.01 10.16
CA THR A 341 -3.32 -25.63 10.06
C THR A 341 -1.95 -25.53 9.43
N TRP A 342 -1.72 -24.50 8.61
CA TRP A 342 -0.43 -24.31 7.95
C TRP A 342 0.71 -24.15 8.95
N HIS A 343 0.45 -23.50 10.09
CA HIS A 343 1.47 -23.28 11.11
C HIS A 343 1.79 -24.56 11.91
N TYR A 344 0.83 -25.46 12.14
CA TYR A 344 1.13 -26.79 12.69
C TYR A 344 1.96 -27.63 11.72
N LYS A 345 1.56 -27.65 10.45
CA LYS A 345 2.26 -28.40 9.39
C LYS A 345 3.69 -27.89 9.22
N LEU A 346 3.90 -26.57 9.26
CA LEU A 346 5.23 -25.96 9.25
C LEU A 346 6.06 -26.44 10.43
N ALA A 347 5.51 -26.35 11.65
CA ALA A 347 6.21 -26.79 12.85
C ALA A 347 6.65 -28.26 12.76
N THR A 348 5.72 -29.12 12.31
CA THR A 348 5.96 -30.56 12.12
C THR A 348 7.03 -30.82 11.05
N LYS A 349 6.92 -30.16 9.89
CA LYS A 349 7.88 -30.26 8.78
C LYS A 349 9.31 -29.94 9.24
N HIS A 350 9.44 -29.01 10.17
CA HIS A 350 10.71 -28.46 10.63
C HIS A 350 11.18 -28.99 11.99
N GLY A 351 10.50 -30.00 12.55
CA GLY A 351 10.87 -30.57 13.85
C GLY A 351 10.78 -29.58 15.03
N MET A 352 9.91 -28.58 14.94
CA MET A 352 9.68 -27.60 16.00
C MET A 352 8.77 -28.17 17.09
N LYS A 353 8.95 -27.70 18.32
CA LYS A 353 7.94 -27.80 19.37
C LYS A 353 6.84 -26.78 19.07
N TYR A 354 5.58 -27.19 19.15
CA TYR A 354 4.45 -26.37 18.70
C TYR A 354 3.41 -26.17 19.80
N GLN A 355 2.89 -24.95 19.90
CA GLN A 355 1.78 -24.62 20.78
C GLN A 355 0.72 -23.79 20.07
N ASN A 356 -0.52 -24.30 20.10
CA ASN A 356 -1.69 -23.58 19.63
C ASN A 356 -2.34 -22.83 20.80
N LEU A 357 -2.35 -21.50 20.72
CA LEU A 357 -2.98 -20.61 21.68
C LEU A 357 -4.13 -19.84 21.00
N GLY A 358 -4.80 -20.46 20.03
CA GLY A 358 -5.98 -19.93 19.35
C GLY A 358 -7.21 -19.95 20.24
N GLN A 359 -8.12 -18.99 20.03
CA GLN A 359 -9.42 -18.97 20.71
C GLN A 359 -10.49 -18.43 19.77
N ASN A 360 -11.54 -19.23 19.53
CA ASN A 360 -12.65 -18.82 18.66
C ASN A 360 -13.23 -17.48 19.07
N GLY A 361 -13.51 -16.62 18.10
CA GLY A 361 -14.12 -15.31 18.32
C GLY A 361 -13.26 -14.32 19.10
N ASN A 362 -12.02 -14.63 19.48
CA ASN A 362 -11.19 -13.67 20.20
C ASN A 362 -10.89 -12.43 19.33
N SER A 363 -10.80 -11.26 19.95
CA SER A 363 -10.39 -10.02 19.29
C SER A 363 -9.03 -9.56 19.78
N ILE A 364 -8.39 -8.65 19.06
CA ILE A 364 -7.15 -8.01 19.46
C ILE A 364 -7.40 -7.08 20.63
N ALA A 365 -8.39 -6.18 20.50
CA ALA A 365 -8.52 -4.99 21.32
C ALA A 365 -9.77 -4.95 22.21
N PHE A 366 -10.84 -5.64 21.82
CA PHE A 366 -12.17 -5.45 22.40
C PHE A 366 -12.59 -6.62 23.30
N GLU A 367 -13.07 -6.30 24.49
CA GLU A 367 -13.83 -7.27 25.28
C GLU A 367 -15.08 -7.69 24.48
N ARG A 368 -15.34 -8.99 24.45
CA ARG A 368 -16.52 -9.59 23.85
C ARG A 368 -17.24 -10.43 24.91
N ASP A 369 -18.26 -11.18 24.53
CA ASP A 369 -18.86 -12.17 25.42
C ASP A 369 -17.80 -13.07 26.06
N SER A 370 -18.04 -13.44 27.32
CA SER A 370 -17.08 -14.17 28.15
C SER A 370 -16.60 -15.49 27.51
N ILE A 371 -17.43 -16.10 26.65
CA ILE A 371 -17.08 -17.30 25.88
C ILE A 371 -15.91 -17.10 24.91
N TYR A 372 -15.64 -15.86 24.48
CA TYR A 372 -14.56 -15.50 23.55
C TYR A 372 -13.26 -15.11 24.25
N GLY A 373 -13.26 -15.10 25.59
CA GLY A 373 -12.10 -14.83 26.45
C GLY A 373 -11.61 -13.38 26.39
N ALA A 374 -10.58 -13.11 27.19
CA ALA A 374 -9.95 -11.78 27.23
C ALA A 374 -9.29 -11.43 25.88
N PRO A 375 -9.32 -10.15 25.46
CA PRO A 375 -8.72 -9.69 24.21
C PRO A 375 -7.20 -9.92 24.20
N LEU A 376 -6.64 -10.05 23.00
CA LEU A 376 -5.26 -10.46 22.78
C LEU A 376 -4.23 -9.58 23.51
N TYR A 377 -4.47 -8.26 23.58
CA TYR A 377 -3.57 -7.33 24.29
C TYR A 377 -3.43 -7.63 25.79
N LYS A 378 -4.32 -8.43 26.38
CA LYS A 378 -4.18 -9.00 27.74
C LYS A 378 -3.74 -10.46 27.69
N ARG A 379 -4.33 -11.24 26.78
CA ARG A 379 -4.17 -12.69 26.68
C ARG A 379 -2.77 -13.13 26.30
N TYR A 380 -1.95 -12.28 25.67
CA TYR A 380 -0.56 -12.62 25.33
C TYR A 380 0.29 -13.09 26.52
N SER A 381 -0.11 -12.75 27.74
CA SER A 381 0.53 -13.20 28.98
C SER A 381 0.59 -14.72 29.14
N ILE A 382 -0.30 -15.49 28.49
CA ILE A 382 -0.34 -16.97 28.55
C ILE A 382 0.77 -17.63 27.73
N ILE A 383 1.48 -16.89 26.87
CA ILE A 383 2.54 -17.45 26.04
C ILE A 383 3.68 -17.92 26.97
N PRO A 384 4.16 -19.17 26.85
CA PRO A 384 5.27 -19.65 27.67
C PRO A 384 6.56 -18.88 27.45
N GLU A 385 7.34 -18.70 28.52
CA GLU A 385 8.58 -17.89 28.50
C GLU A 385 9.67 -18.48 27.59
N ASN A 386 9.61 -19.79 27.31
CA ASN A 386 10.56 -20.49 26.45
C ASN A 386 10.22 -20.43 24.95
N ALA A 387 9.29 -19.56 24.54
CA ALA A 387 8.96 -19.37 23.12
C ALA A 387 10.16 -18.80 22.35
N ASP A 388 10.64 -19.54 21.35
CA ASP A 388 11.64 -19.03 20.39
C ASP A 388 10.97 -18.19 19.29
N TYR A 389 9.75 -18.57 18.90
CA TYR A 389 8.94 -17.89 17.88
C TYR A 389 7.53 -17.62 18.42
N ILE A 390 7.05 -16.40 18.23
CA ILE A 390 5.68 -15.99 18.55
C ILE A 390 5.04 -15.49 17.27
N LEU A 391 4.06 -16.26 16.78
CA LEU A 391 3.28 -15.89 15.61
C LEU A 391 1.88 -15.44 16.03
N ILE A 392 1.50 -14.24 15.61
CA ILE A 392 0.18 -13.67 15.92
C ILE A 392 -0.67 -13.73 14.65
N ILE A 393 -1.84 -14.36 14.73
CA ILE A 393 -2.81 -14.40 13.62
C ILE A 393 -4.15 -13.92 14.18
N ALA A 394 -4.46 -12.64 13.98
CA ALA A 394 -5.65 -12.02 14.57
C ALA A 394 -6.09 -10.78 13.78
N GLY A 395 -7.33 -10.37 14.02
CA GLY A 395 -7.93 -9.14 13.50
C GLY A 395 -9.21 -9.38 12.72
N HIS A 396 -9.56 -10.64 12.44
CA HIS A 396 -10.79 -10.96 11.72
C HIS A 396 -12.03 -10.45 12.48
N ASN A 397 -12.06 -10.66 13.79
CA ASN A 397 -13.16 -10.21 14.62
C ASN A 397 -13.16 -8.70 14.85
N ASP A 398 -11.98 -8.08 15.02
CA ASP A 398 -11.83 -6.64 15.19
C ASP A 398 -12.35 -5.88 13.96
N ALA A 399 -12.15 -6.43 12.75
CA ALA A 399 -12.66 -5.86 11.52
C ALA A 399 -14.19 -5.68 11.51
N TYR A 400 -14.94 -6.60 12.11
CA TYR A 400 -16.38 -6.42 12.27
C TYR A 400 -16.74 -5.37 13.33
N LEU A 401 -15.88 -5.16 14.33
CA LEU A 401 -16.14 -4.25 15.44
C LEU A 401 -15.79 -2.80 15.13
N VAL A 402 -14.76 -2.54 14.31
CA VAL A 402 -14.31 -1.17 13.98
C VAL A 402 -15.02 -0.55 12.78
N ASN A 403 -15.98 -1.26 12.20
CA ASN A 403 -16.59 -0.92 10.91
C ASN A 403 -17.27 0.46 10.93
N GLY A 404 -16.70 1.42 10.21
CA GLY A 404 -17.18 2.81 10.15
C GLY A 404 -17.03 3.61 11.45
N ASP A 405 -16.43 3.03 12.50
CA ASP A 405 -16.31 3.63 13.82
C ASP A 405 -14.86 4.08 14.09
N ILE A 406 -14.63 5.38 13.93
CA ILE A 406 -13.31 6.00 14.07
C ILE A 406 -12.74 5.86 15.49
N ASP A 407 -13.58 5.91 16.53
CA ASP A 407 -13.09 5.81 17.90
C ASP A 407 -12.67 4.38 18.24
N ARG A 408 -13.40 3.39 17.72
CA ARG A 408 -12.96 1.99 17.82
C ARG A 408 -11.69 1.73 17.02
N GLN A 409 -11.50 2.37 15.86
CA GLN A 409 -10.23 2.30 15.12
C GLN A 409 -9.05 2.84 15.94
N LYS A 410 -9.23 4.00 16.61
CA LYS A 410 -8.20 4.55 17.52
C LYS A 410 -7.88 3.60 18.68
N VAL A 411 -8.91 2.98 19.28
CA VAL A 411 -8.74 1.98 20.34
C VAL A 411 -7.95 0.77 19.83
N LEU A 412 -8.25 0.28 18.63
CA LEU A 412 -7.50 -0.82 18.01
C LEU A 412 -6.03 -0.44 17.83
N CYS A 413 -5.72 0.76 17.29
CA CYS A 413 -4.34 1.26 17.16
C CYS A 413 -3.61 1.26 18.51
N GLN A 414 -4.25 1.79 19.56
CA GLN A 414 -3.67 1.86 20.90
C GLN A 414 -3.38 0.47 21.48
N ARG A 415 -4.37 -0.43 21.45
CA ARG A 415 -4.22 -1.78 22.05
C ARG A 415 -3.23 -2.65 21.29
N LEU A 416 -3.12 -2.49 19.98
CA LEU A 416 -2.12 -3.19 19.18
C LEU A 416 -0.70 -2.71 19.54
N ASP A 417 -0.49 -1.40 19.68
CA ASP A 417 0.79 -0.84 20.11
C ASP A 417 1.17 -1.30 21.53
N GLU A 418 0.21 -1.34 22.45
CA GLU A 418 0.40 -1.88 23.81
C GLU A 418 0.79 -3.36 23.80
N LEU A 419 0.09 -4.18 23.00
CA LEU A 419 0.37 -5.60 22.82
C LEU A 419 1.80 -5.83 22.32
N LEU A 420 2.20 -5.17 21.23
CA LEU A 420 3.52 -5.38 20.63
C LEU A 420 4.65 -4.92 21.55
N LYS A 421 4.48 -3.78 22.25
CA LYS A 421 5.43 -3.32 23.25
C LYS A 421 5.52 -4.29 24.43
N GLY A 422 4.39 -4.83 24.88
CA GLY A 422 4.33 -5.85 25.94
C GLY A 422 5.08 -7.12 25.56
N LEU A 423 4.82 -7.64 24.36
CA LEU A 423 5.51 -8.81 23.81
C LEU A 423 7.02 -8.59 23.69
N LYS A 424 7.47 -7.46 23.11
CA LYS A 424 8.90 -7.15 22.97
C LYS A 424 9.61 -7.03 24.32
N ARG A 425 8.95 -6.49 25.34
CA ARG A 425 9.51 -6.42 26.70
C ARG A 425 9.61 -7.79 27.35
N LYS A 426 8.55 -8.59 27.28
CA LYS A 426 8.47 -9.89 27.98
C LYS A 426 9.29 -10.99 27.27
N TYR A 427 9.33 -10.98 25.94
CA TYR A 427 9.93 -12.03 25.11
C TYR A 427 11.03 -11.45 24.21
N SER A 428 12.01 -10.76 24.80
CA SER A 428 13.06 -10.03 24.08
C SER A 428 13.96 -10.90 23.18
N GLY A 429 14.07 -12.20 23.50
CA GLY A 429 14.79 -13.18 22.68
C GLY A 429 13.94 -13.86 21.60
N ALA A 430 12.61 -13.73 21.67
CA ALA A 430 11.71 -14.41 20.75
C ALA A 430 11.60 -13.66 19.42
N LYS A 431 11.43 -14.45 18.35
CA LYS A 431 11.10 -13.96 17.01
C LYS A 431 9.61 -13.71 16.90
N ILE A 432 9.20 -12.46 16.81
CA ILE A 432 7.78 -12.07 16.77
C ILE A 432 7.39 -11.69 15.33
N GLY A 433 6.32 -12.30 14.83
CA GLY A 433 5.73 -11.99 13.53
C GLY A 433 4.21 -11.91 13.59
N TRP A 434 3.62 -11.10 12.71
CA TRP A 434 2.18 -10.95 12.57
C TRP A 434 1.69 -11.47 11.22
N VAL A 435 0.52 -12.12 11.19
CA VAL A 435 -0.20 -12.50 9.97
C VAL A 435 -1.55 -11.79 9.96
N THR A 436 -1.81 -10.99 8.92
CA THR A 436 -3.06 -10.23 8.80
C THR A 436 -4.26 -11.17 8.63
N PRO A 437 -5.50 -10.75 8.96
CA PRO A 437 -6.68 -11.48 8.51
C PRO A 437 -6.78 -11.47 6.97
N TRP A 438 -7.61 -12.34 6.38
CA TRP A 438 -7.91 -12.26 4.94
C TRP A 438 -8.74 -11.01 4.65
N ASN A 439 -8.68 -10.45 3.44
CA ASN A 439 -9.52 -9.29 3.08
C ASN A 439 -10.95 -9.72 2.70
N VAL A 440 -11.81 -9.94 3.69
CA VAL A 440 -13.25 -10.13 3.48
C VAL A 440 -13.86 -8.83 2.95
N ALA A 441 -14.80 -8.91 2.00
CA ALA A 441 -15.50 -7.79 1.37
C ALA A 441 -16.48 -7.13 2.35
N TYR A 442 -15.92 -6.56 3.41
CA TYR A 442 -16.60 -5.86 4.49
C TYR A 442 -15.73 -4.69 4.91
N GLU A 443 -16.34 -3.53 5.14
CA GLU A 443 -15.63 -2.25 5.18
C GLU A 443 -14.55 -2.16 6.29
N GLY A 444 -14.74 -2.80 7.43
CA GLY A 444 -13.75 -2.78 8.51
C GLY A 444 -12.50 -3.65 8.26
N PHE A 445 -12.48 -4.52 7.25
CA PHE A 445 -11.31 -5.38 6.95
C PHE A 445 -10.12 -4.60 6.39
N PRO A 446 -10.26 -3.84 5.27
CA PRO A 446 -9.15 -3.02 4.76
C PRO A 446 -8.56 -2.08 5.83
N VAL A 447 -9.42 -1.46 6.65
CA VAL A 447 -9.02 -0.57 7.75
C VAL A 447 -8.20 -1.32 8.80
N THR A 448 -8.70 -2.47 9.27
CA THR A 448 -8.00 -3.28 10.28
C THR A 448 -6.65 -3.79 9.77
N ILE A 449 -6.58 -4.21 8.50
CA ILE A 449 -5.32 -4.67 7.89
C ILE A 449 -4.31 -3.53 7.83
N ASN A 450 -4.72 -2.33 7.39
CA ASN A 450 -3.85 -1.15 7.35
C ASN A 450 -3.31 -0.79 8.74
N ILE A 451 -4.18 -0.78 9.77
CA ILE A 451 -3.77 -0.52 11.16
C ILE A 451 -2.74 -1.54 11.65
N ILE A 452 -2.97 -2.83 11.39
CA ILE A 452 -2.02 -3.90 11.74
C ILE A 452 -0.65 -3.64 11.09
N GLU A 453 -0.62 -3.38 9.77
CA GLU A 453 0.63 -3.13 9.04
C GLU A 453 1.37 -1.91 9.57
N GLU A 454 0.65 -0.81 9.79
CA GLU A 454 1.22 0.44 10.26
C GLU A 454 1.85 0.29 11.65
N ILE A 455 1.10 -0.28 12.60
CA ILE A 455 1.54 -0.40 14.00
C ILE A 455 2.63 -1.47 14.14
N CYS A 456 2.58 -2.56 13.37
CA CYS A 456 3.67 -3.54 13.32
C CYS A 456 4.96 -2.90 12.79
N ARG A 457 4.86 -2.13 11.70
CA ARG A 457 6.01 -1.38 11.14
C ARG A 457 6.58 -0.40 12.16
N LYS A 458 5.73 0.37 12.85
CA LYS A 458 6.14 1.30 13.91
C LYS A 458 6.89 0.59 15.04
N ASN A 459 6.49 -0.64 15.36
CA ASN A 459 7.08 -1.44 16.42
C ASN A 459 8.18 -2.39 15.93
N ASP A 460 8.64 -2.31 14.68
CA ASP A 460 9.64 -3.22 14.09
C ASP A 460 9.27 -4.70 14.30
N VAL A 461 8.03 -5.03 13.92
CA VAL A 461 7.49 -6.39 13.86
C VAL A 461 7.16 -6.70 12.40
N LYS A 462 7.67 -7.81 11.89
CA LYS A 462 7.44 -8.22 10.50
C LYS A 462 6.00 -8.71 10.33
N VAL A 463 5.42 -8.43 9.16
CA VAL A 463 4.05 -8.81 8.81
C VAL A 463 4.05 -9.69 7.56
N LEU A 464 3.40 -10.85 7.65
CA LEU A 464 2.90 -11.58 6.48
C LEU A 464 1.54 -10.99 6.13
N ASN A 465 1.49 -10.23 5.04
CA ASN A 465 0.26 -9.65 4.53
C ASN A 465 -0.58 -10.71 3.81
N ALA A 466 -1.16 -11.62 4.58
CA ALA A 466 -1.94 -12.71 4.04
C ALA A 466 -3.28 -12.25 3.45
N ALA A 467 -3.70 -11.01 3.68
CA ALA A 467 -4.85 -10.43 3.01
C ALA A 467 -4.65 -10.36 1.49
N TYR A 468 -3.41 -10.13 1.04
CA TYR A 468 -3.13 -9.70 -0.32
C TYR A 468 -2.03 -10.48 -1.03
N THR A 469 -1.12 -11.11 -0.29
CA THR A 469 -0.01 -11.85 -0.90
C THR A 469 -0.15 -13.36 -0.81
N SER A 470 -1.16 -13.88 -0.10
CA SER A 470 -1.32 -15.32 0.13
C SER A 470 -1.99 -16.07 -1.02
N GLY A 471 -2.75 -15.37 -1.86
CA GLY A 471 -3.68 -15.97 -2.83
C GLY A 471 -5.00 -16.48 -2.22
N ILE A 472 -5.24 -16.29 -0.92
CA ILE A 472 -6.53 -16.58 -0.29
C ILE A 472 -7.56 -15.54 -0.74
N ASN A 473 -8.66 -16.00 -1.35
CA ASN A 473 -9.74 -15.14 -1.81
C ASN A 473 -11.06 -15.50 -1.10
N PRO A 474 -11.36 -14.89 0.07
CA PRO A 474 -12.58 -15.18 0.81
C PRO A 474 -13.85 -14.68 0.10
N ASN A 475 -13.72 -13.82 -0.92
CA ASN A 475 -14.85 -13.18 -1.58
C ASN A 475 -15.37 -13.97 -2.78
N ASP A 476 -14.57 -14.87 -3.33
CA ASP A 476 -14.97 -15.77 -4.42
C ASP A 476 -15.68 -17.03 -3.88
N PRO A 477 -16.98 -17.23 -4.20
CA PRO A 477 -17.73 -18.41 -3.76
C PRO A 477 -17.13 -19.73 -4.25
N VAL A 478 -16.54 -19.77 -5.45
CA VAL A 478 -15.90 -20.97 -5.99
C VAL A 478 -14.64 -21.27 -5.21
N PHE A 479 -13.85 -20.24 -4.90
CA PHE A 479 -12.68 -20.38 -4.03
C PHE A 479 -13.08 -20.90 -2.64
N ARG A 480 -14.10 -20.30 -2.00
CA ARG A 480 -14.60 -20.75 -0.70
C ARG A 480 -15.02 -22.21 -0.71
N SER A 481 -15.77 -22.64 -1.72
CA SER A 481 -16.23 -24.03 -1.83
C SER A 481 -15.09 -25.07 -1.86
N ARG A 482 -13.89 -24.65 -2.28
CA ARG A 482 -12.70 -25.52 -2.39
C ARG A 482 -11.80 -25.42 -1.17
N TYR A 483 -11.64 -24.23 -0.60
CA TYR A 483 -10.56 -23.93 0.34
C TYR A 483 -11.02 -23.46 1.72
N PHE A 484 -12.31 -23.18 1.90
CA PHE A 484 -12.90 -22.84 3.19
C PHE A 484 -13.71 -24.02 3.74
N GLN A 485 -14.01 -24.01 5.03
CA GLN A 485 -14.73 -25.08 5.70
C GLN A 485 -16.22 -25.12 5.32
N GLY A 486 -16.77 -23.99 4.85
CA GLY A 486 -18.13 -23.88 4.35
C GLY A 486 -18.23 -22.93 3.16
N LYS A 487 -19.25 -23.12 2.33
CA LYS A 487 -19.51 -22.28 1.15
C LYS A 487 -19.77 -20.80 1.49
N ASP A 488 -20.31 -20.55 2.68
CA ASP A 488 -20.62 -19.21 3.21
C ASP A 488 -19.60 -18.76 4.27
N ASP A 489 -18.58 -19.58 4.54
CA ASP A 489 -17.52 -19.28 5.50
C ASP A 489 -16.42 -18.44 4.82
N ASN A 490 -16.22 -17.22 5.30
CA ASN A 490 -15.20 -16.30 4.81
C ASN A 490 -14.01 -16.16 5.79
N ALA A 491 -13.97 -16.99 6.83
CA ALA A 491 -13.01 -16.94 7.91
C ALA A 491 -12.10 -18.17 7.91
N HIS A 492 -12.70 -19.36 7.93
CA HIS A 492 -11.99 -20.59 8.28
C HIS A 492 -11.60 -21.40 7.05
N LEU A 493 -10.29 -21.59 6.88
CA LEU A 493 -9.75 -22.46 5.84
C LEU A 493 -9.93 -23.93 6.22
N ASN A 494 -10.19 -24.77 5.21
CA ASN A 494 -10.07 -26.21 5.33
C ASN A 494 -8.62 -26.66 5.13
N ASN A 495 -8.34 -27.96 5.24
CA ASN A 495 -7.01 -28.53 5.03
C ASN A 495 -6.32 -28.10 3.72
N ALA A 496 -7.07 -28.04 2.60
CA ALA A 496 -6.56 -27.62 1.31
C ALA A 496 -6.27 -26.12 1.27
N GLY A 497 -7.11 -25.29 1.90
CA GLY A 497 -6.86 -23.85 2.05
C GLY A 497 -5.60 -23.56 2.84
N HIS A 498 -5.38 -24.27 3.95
CA HIS A 498 -4.14 -24.17 4.72
C HIS A 498 -2.91 -24.58 3.89
N ASN A 499 -3.03 -25.55 2.97
CA ASN A 499 -1.91 -25.92 2.09
C ASN A 499 -1.49 -24.78 1.13
N LEU A 500 -2.40 -23.88 0.75
CA LEU A 500 -2.05 -22.71 -0.06
C LEU A 500 -1.11 -21.74 0.70
N LEU A 501 -1.28 -21.66 2.02
CA LEU A 501 -0.47 -20.80 2.89
C LEU A 501 0.87 -21.40 3.27
N MET A 502 1.06 -22.71 3.12
CA MET A 502 2.28 -23.40 3.58
C MET A 502 3.55 -22.76 3.05
N HIS A 503 3.61 -22.50 1.74
CA HIS A 503 4.76 -21.86 1.13
C HIS A 503 5.03 -20.48 1.75
N TRP A 504 4.03 -19.60 1.75
CA TRP A 504 4.14 -18.22 2.24
C TRP A 504 4.48 -18.16 3.73
N GLY A 505 3.80 -18.96 4.54
CA GLY A 505 4.01 -19.05 5.97
C GLY A 505 5.39 -19.57 6.33
N GLU A 506 5.88 -20.58 5.62
CA GLU A 506 7.24 -21.12 5.79
C GLU A 506 8.30 -20.07 5.47
N GLN A 507 8.18 -19.38 4.33
CA GLN A 507 9.10 -18.29 3.98
C GLN A 507 9.09 -17.17 5.02
N PHE A 508 7.91 -16.83 5.55
CA PHE A 508 7.75 -15.80 6.56
C PHE A 508 8.45 -16.18 7.88
N VAL A 509 8.17 -17.36 8.43
CA VAL A 509 8.74 -17.81 9.72
C VAL A 509 10.26 -17.95 9.62
N MET A 510 10.79 -18.52 8.53
CA MET A 510 12.23 -18.62 8.33
C MET A 510 12.92 -17.25 8.20
N GLY A 511 12.17 -16.22 7.78
CA GLY A 511 12.63 -14.84 7.64
C GLY A 511 12.59 -13.97 8.89
N LEU A 512 12.00 -14.43 10.00
CA LEU A 512 12.08 -13.75 11.31
C LEU A 512 13.50 -13.89 11.91
#